data_AF-A0A1I0HQQ0-F1
#
_entry.id   AF-A0A1I0HQQ0-F1
#
_cell.length_a   1.000
_cell.length_b   1.000
_cell.length_c   1.000
_cell.angle_alpha   90.00
_cell.angle_beta   90.00
_cell.angle_gamma   90.00
#
_symmetry.space_group_name_H-M   'P 1'
#
loop_
_entity.id
_entity.type
_entity.pdbx_description
1 polymer ?
#
loop_
_entity_poly.entity_id
_entity_poly.type
_entity_poly.pdbx_seq_one_letter_code
_entity_poly.pdbx_strand_id
1 'polypeptide(L)'
;MTDVEIAFGAVEREAARVRAHGEDYGAVLTPMHARGDGVSSWGDDGLFSVFTSFYTECRQTSMAALGGLHAMLVRTGDGLHDTARNSRDAETANTEVAGDVGATWV
;
A
#
# COMPACT_ATOMS: atom_id res chain seq x y z
N MET A 1 -1.84 24.76 18.17
CA MET A 1 -2.47 23.61 17.52
C MET A 1 -3.46 24.13 16.50
N THR A 2 -3.19 23.97 15.21
CA THR A 2 -4.01 24.49 14.10
C THR A 2 -4.94 23.39 13.56
N ASP A 3 -6.04 23.75 12.90
CA ASP A 3 -6.93 22.75 12.25
C ASP A 3 -6.21 21.91 11.19
N VAL A 4 -5.17 22.47 10.59
CA VAL A 4 -4.32 21.81 9.59
C VAL A 4 -3.44 20.73 10.23
N GLU A 5 -2.86 20.99 11.40
CA GLU A 5 -2.09 20.02 12.18
C GLU A 5 -2.92 18.80 12.59
N ILE A 6 -4.20 19.02 12.97
CA ILE A 6 -5.16 17.95 13.29
C ILE A 6 -5.49 17.12 12.06
N ALA A 7 -5.73 17.76 10.91
CA ALA A 7 -6.04 17.10 9.65
C ALA A 7 -4.86 16.20 9.19
N PHE A 8 -3.63 16.70 9.23
CA PHE A 8 -2.46 15.90 8.84
C PHE A 8 -2.15 14.78 9.83
N GLY A 9 -2.37 14.98 11.13
CA GLY A 9 -2.29 13.90 12.10
C GLY A 9 -3.29 12.77 11.84
N ALA A 10 -4.48 13.08 11.34
CA ALA A 10 -5.44 12.05 10.90
C ALA A 10 -4.98 11.35 9.61
N VAL A 11 -4.48 12.09 8.63
CA VAL A 11 -3.95 11.54 7.37
C VAL A 11 -2.81 10.56 7.63
N GLU A 12 -1.88 10.85 8.54
CA GLU A 12 -0.78 9.92 8.87
C GLU A 12 -1.26 8.61 9.47
N ARG A 13 -2.26 8.65 10.36
CA ARG A 13 -2.81 7.44 10.96
C ARG A 13 -3.49 6.56 9.91
N GLU A 14 -4.25 7.17 9.00
CA GLU A 14 -4.89 6.44 7.92
C GLU A 14 -3.88 5.95 6.87
N ALA A 15 -2.84 6.73 6.58
CA ALA A 15 -1.71 6.30 5.74
C ALA A 15 -1.06 5.03 6.28
N ALA A 16 -0.76 5.00 7.59
CA ALA A 16 -0.19 3.84 8.26
C ALA A 16 -1.13 2.63 8.22
N ARG A 17 -2.44 2.83 8.41
CA ARG A 17 -3.44 1.75 8.31
C ARG A 17 -3.54 1.17 6.90
N VAL A 18 -3.57 2.02 5.88
CA VAL A 18 -3.62 1.59 4.47
C VAL A 18 -2.36 0.81 4.11
N ARG A 19 -1.19 1.29 4.53
CA ARG A 19 0.09 0.58 4.34
C ARG A 19 0.08 -0.78 5.03
N ALA A 20 -0.28 -0.84 6.31
CA ALA A 20 -0.33 -2.08 7.08
C ALA A 20 -1.31 -3.08 6.46
N HIS A 21 -2.48 -2.62 6.02
CA HIS A 21 -3.44 -3.48 5.32
C HIS A 21 -2.86 -4.02 4.01
N GLY A 22 -2.10 -3.20 3.27
CA GLY A 22 -1.30 -3.66 2.15
C GLY A 22 -0.35 -4.78 2.56
N GLU A 23 0.50 -4.57 3.56
CA GLU A 23 1.47 -5.56 4.06
C GLU A 23 0.79 -6.88 4.48
N ASP A 24 -0.33 -6.82 5.19
CA ASP A 24 -1.15 -8.00 5.56
C ASP A 24 -1.62 -8.76 4.31
N TYR A 25 -2.07 -8.05 3.28
CA TYR A 25 -2.47 -8.63 2.01
C TYR A 25 -1.31 -9.38 1.35
N GLY A 26 -0.11 -8.79 1.33
CA GLY A 26 1.09 -9.42 0.78
C GLY A 26 1.53 -10.66 1.57
N ALA A 27 1.39 -10.62 2.90
CA ALA A 27 1.67 -11.75 3.77
C ALA A 27 0.76 -12.95 3.46
N VAL A 28 -0.52 -12.72 3.15
CA VAL A 28 -1.47 -13.77 2.75
C VAL A 28 -1.16 -14.34 1.35
N LEU A 29 -0.69 -13.51 0.42
CA LEU A 29 -0.37 -13.96 -0.94
C LEU A 29 0.91 -14.79 -1.02
N THR A 30 1.87 -14.55 -0.13
CA THR A 30 3.16 -15.28 -0.10
C THR A 30 2.99 -16.81 -0.06
N PRO A 31 2.26 -17.41 0.89
CA PRO A 31 2.05 -18.85 0.91
C PRO A 31 1.21 -19.34 -0.29
N MET A 32 0.29 -18.52 -0.82
CA MET A 32 -0.47 -18.88 -2.04
C MET A 32 0.44 -18.96 -3.26
N HIS A 33 1.42 -18.07 -3.38
CA HIS A 33 2.42 -18.09 -4.44
C HIS A 33 3.34 -19.31 -4.30
N ALA A 34 3.83 -19.58 -3.08
CA ALA A 34 4.71 -20.70 -2.78
C ALA A 34 4.09 -22.08 -3.08
N ARG A 35 2.76 -22.21 -3.02
CA ARG A 35 2.02 -23.43 -3.40
C ARG A 35 2.11 -23.78 -4.90
N GLY A 36 2.73 -22.95 -5.74
CA GLY A 36 2.92 -23.24 -7.16
C GLY A 36 1.60 -23.26 -7.93
N ASP A 37 1.51 -24.02 -9.01
CA ASP A 37 0.34 -24.05 -9.91
C ASP A 37 -0.96 -24.55 -9.28
N GLY A 38 -0.90 -25.16 -8.08
CA GLY A 38 -2.05 -25.72 -7.35
C GLY A 38 -2.67 -26.97 -7.99
N VAL A 39 -2.10 -27.45 -9.10
CA VAL A 39 -2.60 -28.59 -9.90
C VAL A 39 -1.62 -29.77 -9.89
N SER A 40 -0.34 -29.50 -9.66
CA SER A 40 0.71 -30.54 -9.53
C SER A 40 0.41 -31.58 -8.44
N SER A 41 -0.37 -31.22 -7.41
CA SER A 41 -0.79 -32.16 -6.35
C SER A 41 -1.95 -33.09 -6.73
N TRP A 42 -2.59 -32.89 -7.88
CA TRP A 42 -3.78 -33.64 -8.29
C TRP A 42 -3.44 -34.96 -8.98
N GLY A 43 -2.17 -35.16 -9.36
CA GLY A 43 -1.71 -36.38 -10.00
C GLY A 43 -2.38 -36.63 -11.35
N ASP A 44 -2.54 -35.58 -12.17
CA ASP A 44 -3.23 -35.66 -13.46
C ASP A 44 -2.46 -36.58 -14.43
N ASP A 45 -3.10 -37.67 -14.82
CA ASP A 45 -2.70 -38.60 -15.88
C ASP A 45 -3.11 -38.10 -17.28
N GLY A 46 -3.65 -36.88 -17.36
CA GLY A 46 -4.06 -36.18 -18.57
C GLY A 46 -5.57 -36.11 -18.76
N LEU A 47 -6.35 -36.89 -17.99
CA LEU A 47 -7.81 -36.95 -18.09
C LEU A 47 -8.47 -35.62 -17.70
N PHE A 48 -7.86 -34.87 -16.78
CA PHE A 48 -8.40 -33.59 -16.30
C PHE A 48 -7.62 -32.37 -16.82
N SER A 49 -6.74 -32.57 -17.80
CA SER A 49 -5.81 -31.56 -18.33
C SER A 49 -6.46 -30.25 -18.74
N VAL A 50 -7.67 -30.29 -19.32
CA VAL A 50 -8.42 -29.09 -19.72
C VAL A 50 -8.94 -28.32 -18.50
N PHE A 51 -9.41 -29.02 -17.46
CA PHE A 51 -9.89 -28.38 -16.24
C PHE A 51 -8.74 -27.80 -15.42
N THR A 52 -7.62 -28.53 -15.33
CA THR A 52 -6.41 -28.07 -14.66
C THR A 52 -5.81 -26.85 -15.38
N SER A 53 -5.82 -26.81 -16.71
CA SER A 53 -5.35 -25.63 -17.47
C SER A 53 -6.19 -24.38 -17.19
N PHE A 54 -7.53 -24.48 -17.22
CA PHE A 54 -8.41 -23.35 -16.89
C PHE A 54 -8.25 -22.89 -15.45
N TYR A 55 -8.11 -23.84 -14.52
CA TYR A 55 -7.84 -23.51 -13.12
C TYR A 55 -6.50 -22.76 -12.97
N THR A 56 -5.43 -23.24 -13.63
CA THR A 56 -4.12 -22.58 -13.59
C THR A 56 -4.18 -21.16 -14.14
N GLU A 57 -4.87 -20.93 -15.26
CA GLU A 57 -5.05 -19.60 -15.84
C GLU A 57 -5.84 -18.66 -14.92
N CYS A 58 -6.97 -19.12 -14.39
CA CYS A 58 -7.77 -18.37 -13.42
C CYS A 58 -6.95 -18.01 -12.17
N ARG A 59 -6.16 -18.96 -11.67
CA ARG A 59 -5.28 -18.76 -10.52
C ARG A 59 -4.20 -17.72 -10.83
N GLN A 60 -3.52 -17.82 -11.97
CA GLN A 60 -2.49 -16.85 -12.37
C GLN A 60 -3.06 -15.44 -12.49
N THR A 61 -4.21 -15.30 -13.15
CA THR A 61 -4.92 -14.02 -13.28
C THR A 61 -5.29 -13.45 -11.92
N SER A 62 -5.84 -14.28 -11.03
CA SER A 62 -6.20 -13.87 -9.67
C SER A 62 -4.98 -13.43 -8.87
N MET A 63 -3.88 -14.20 -8.90
CA MET A 63 -2.64 -13.84 -8.19
C MET A 63 -2.03 -12.54 -8.71
N ALA A 64 -2.09 -12.29 -10.02
CA ALA A 64 -1.62 -11.04 -10.61
C ALA A 64 -2.46 -9.85 -10.15
N ALA A 65 -3.80 -9.98 -10.19
CA ALA A 65 -4.71 -8.94 -9.72
C ALA A 65 -4.51 -8.63 -8.22
N LEU A 66 -4.45 -9.68 -7.39
CA LEU A 66 -4.24 -9.55 -5.95
C LEU A 66 -2.88 -8.94 -5.62
N GLY A 67 -1.82 -9.34 -6.34
CA GLY A 67 -0.49 -8.74 -6.20
C GLY A 67 -0.47 -7.26 -6.58
N GLY A 68 -1.21 -6.89 -7.63
CA GLY A 68 -1.40 -5.49 -8.03
C GLY A 68 -2.13 -4.66 -6.96
N LEU A 69 -3.19 -5.20 -6.37
CA LEU A 69 -3.95 -4.54 -5.29
C LEU A 69 -3.08 -4.33 -4.04
N HIS A 70 -2.32 -5.35 -3.62
CA HIS A 70 -1.35 -5.24 -2.55
C HIS A 70 -0.36 -4.09 -2.78
N ALA A 71 0.28 -4.06 -3.95
CA ALA A 71 1.26 -3.03 -4.30
C ALA A 71 0.64 -1.62 -4.38
N MET A 72 -0.64 -1.51 -4.76
CA MET A 72 -1.38 -0.25 -4.79
C MET A 72 -1.66 0.25 -3.37
N LEU A 73 -2.08 -0.62 -2.45
CA LEU A 73 -2.34 -0.25 -1.05
C LEU A 73 -1.07 0.27 -0.37
N VAL A 74 0.04 -0.47 -0.45
CA VAL A 74 1.32 -0.05 0.16
C VAL A 74 1.74 1.33 -0.37
N ARG A 75 1.73 1.51 -1.70
CA ARG A 75 2.12 2.77 -2.34
C ARG A 75 1.19 3.93 -1.99
N THR A 76 -0.10 3.66 -1.82
CA THR A 76 -1.07 4.68 -1.40
C THR A 76 -0.79 5.12 0.03
N GLY A 77 -0.53 4.18 0.94
CA GLY A 77 -0.10 4.49 2.31
C GLY A 77 1.19 5.32 2.33
N ASP A 78 2.19 4.94 1.53
CA ASP A 78 3.46 5.66 1.43
C ASP A 78 3.28 7.08 0.90
N GLY A 79 2.52 7.24 -0.19
CA GLY A 79 2.26 8.56 -0.77
C GLY A 79 1.50 9.50 0.17
N LEU A 80 0.55 8.97 0.95
CA LEU A 80 -0.15 9.75 1.97
C LEU A 80 0.77 10.16 3.12
N HIS A 81 1.66 9.25 3.55
CA HIS A 81 2.65 9.54 4.57
C HIS A 81 3.62 10.64 4.11
N ASP A 82 4.16 10.53 2.90
CA ASP A 82 5.07 11.53 2.32
C ASP A 82 4.38 12.89 2.16
N THR A 83 3.11 12.90 1.74
CA THR A 83 2.33 14.13 1.60
C THR A 83 2.13 14.82 2.94
N ALA A 84 1.80 14.08 4.00
CA ALA A 84 1.62 14.64 5.33
C ALA A 84 2.94 15.20 5.89
N ARG A 85 4.04 14.47 5.69
CA ARG A 85 5.38 14.91 6.07
C ARG A 85 5.78 16.21 5.36
N ASN A 86 5.69 16.24 4.04
CA ASN A 86 6.04 17.42 3.24
C ASN A 86 5.21 18.65 3.63
N SER A 87 3.95 18.44 4.00
CA SER A 87 3.07 19.53 4.44
C SER A 87 3.52 20.10 5.79
N ARG A 88 3.92 19.26 6.75
CA ARG A 88 4.48 19.71 8.04
C ARG A 88 5.82 20.43 7.89
N ASP A 89 6.68 19.91 7.02
CA ASP A 89 7.98 20.53 6.72
C ASP A 89 7.76 21.93 6.12
N ALA A 90 6.78 22.08 5.22
CA ALA A 90 6.39 23.36 4.64
C ALA A 90 5.77 24.33 5.67
N GLU A 91 4.93 23.83 6.58
CA GLU A 91 4.38 24.65 7.68
C GLU A 91 5.50 25.17 8.59
N THR A 92 6.42 24.29 8.99
CA THR A 92 7.55 24.65 9.84
C THR A 92 8.39 25.75 9.19
N ALA A 93 8.78 25.56 7.93
CA ALA A 93 9.52 26.55 7.16
C ALA A 93 8.76 27.89 7.04
N ASN A 94 7.45 27.87 6.80
CA ASN A 94 6.64 29.09 6.72
C ASN A 94 6.57 29.82 8.08
N THR A 95 6.46 29.10 9.20
CA THR A 95 6.45 29.71 10.52
C THR A 95 7.79 30.33 10.89
N GLU A 96 8.90 29.69 10.51
CA GLU A 96 10.26 30.25 10.70
C GLU A 96 10.43 31.55 9.92
N VAL A 97 10.06 31.56 8.63
CA VAL A 97 10.14 32.76 7.79
C VAL A 97 9.24 33.88 8.31
N ALA A 98 8.01 33.57 8.73
CA ALA A 98 7.10 34.56 9.28
C ALA A 98 7.62 35.17 10.59
N GLY A 99 8.26 34.38 11.44
CA GLY A 99 8.91 34.84 12.67
C GLY A 99 10.09 35.77 12.38
N ASP A 100 10.90 35.44 11.38
CA ASP A 100 12.06 36.23 10.97
C ASP A 100 11.65 37.59 10.36
N VAL A 101 10.60 37.59 9.52
CA VAL A 101 9.99 38.84 9.02
C VAL A 101 9.44 39.68 10.18
N GLY A 102 8.72 39.07 11.13
CA GLY A 102 8.21 39.77 12.31
C GLY A 102 9.30 40.43 13.15
N ALA A 103 10.45 39.76 13.32
CA ALA A 103 11.62 40.29 14.02
C ALA A 103 12.33 41.41 13.24
N THR A 104 12.19 41.46 11.92
CA THR A 104 12.80 42.50 11.07
C THR A 104 12.06 43.85 11.16
N TRP A 105 10.78 43.85 11.57
CA TRP A 105 9.94 45.05 11.65
C TRP A 105 9.71 45.57 13.08
N VAL A 106 10.43 45.03 14.08
CA VAL A 106 10.45 45.47 15.49
C VAL A 106 11.84 46.01 15.82
#